data_AF-A0A0L7K2H6-F1
#
_entry.id   AF-A0A0L7K2H6-F1
#
_cell.length_a   1.000
_cell.length_b   1.000
_cell.length_c   1.000
_cell.angle_alpha   90.00
_cell.angle_beta   90.00
_cell.angle_gamma   90.00
#
_symmetry.space_group_name_H-M   'P 1'
#
loop_
_entity.id
_entity.type
_entity.pdbx_description
1 polymer ?
#
loop_
_entity_poly.entity_id
_entity_poly.type
_entity_poly.pdbx_seq_one_letter_code
_entity_poly.pdbx_strand_id
1 'polypeptide(L)' 'MSVGKIKEFDMSEGNWRAYGDRMEMYFKANAVKEELKLPILIASMGDAAYELLSDLASPKKPSALEYEL' A
#
# COMPACT_ATOMS: atom_id res chain seq x y z
N MET A 1 -13.15 2.71 -16.64
CA MET A 1 -13.98 3.16 -15.50
C MET A 1 -13.18 2.78 -14.26
N SER A 2 -12.74 3.72 -13.43
CA SER A 2 -12.05 3.40 -12.17
C SER A 2 -13.09 3.11 -11.08
N VAL A 3 -12.85 2.05 -10.31
CA VAL A 3 -13.73 1.62 -9.21
C VAL A 3 -13.25 2.28 -7.92
N GLY A 4 -13.93 3.38 -7.54
CA GLY A 4 -13.88 3.97 -6.20
C GLY A 4 -12.50 4.43 -5.71
N LYS A 5 -12.39 4.60 -4.39
CA LYS A 5 -11.15 4.85 -3.66
C LYS A 5 -10.96 3.76 -2.60
N ILE A 6 -9.72 3.39 -2.31
CA ILE A 6 -9.37 2.55 -1.17
C ILE A 6 -9.21 3.42 0.08
N LYS A 7 -9.74 2.97 1.23
CA LYS A 7 -9.53 3.63 2.53
C LYS A 7 -8.08 3.42 2.94
N GLU A 8 -7.46 4.45 3.52
CA GLU A 8 -6.12 4.32 4.07
C GLU A 8 -6.03 3.22 5.15
N PHE A 9 -4.85 2.61 5.29
CA PHE A 9 -4.60 1.69 6.39
C PHE A 9 -4.50 2.45 7.72
N ASP A 10 -5.19 1.92 8.73
CA ASP A 10 -5.16 2.46 10.09
C ASP A 10 -4.55 1.39 11.01
N MET A 11 -3.40 1.69 11.59
CA MET A 11 -2.70 0.78 12.50
C MET A 11 -3.46 0.49 13.80
N SER A 12 -4.39 1.37 14.21
CA SER A 12 -5.13 1.23 15.46
C SER A 12 -6.34 0.30 15.35
N GLU A 13 -6.90 0.17 14.15
CA GLU A 13 -8.11 -0.63 13.86
C GLU A 13 -7.84 -1.85 12.97
N GLY A 14 -6.73 -1.83 12.24
CA GLY A 14 -6.56 -2.63 11.02
C GLY A 14 -5.75 -3.92 11.20
N ASN A 15 -6.19 -4.97 10.51
CA ASN A 15 -5.36 -6.14 10.20
C ASN A 15 -4.64 -5.91 8.86
N TRP A 16 -3.31 -5.85 8.88
CA TRP A 16 -2.48 -5.61 7.69
C TRP A 16 -2.77 -6.59 6.55
N ARG A 17 -2.95 -7.89 6.86
CA ARG A 17 -3.25 -8.91 5.84
C ARG A 17 -4.59 -8.65 5.15
N ALA A 18 -5.62 -8.33 5.94
CA ALA A 18 -6.94 -7.99 5.39
C ALA A 18 -6.94 -6.67 4.61
N TYR A 19 -6.03 -5.74 4.93
CA TYR A 19 -5.81 -4.55 4.12
C TYR A 19 -5.14 -4.90 2.78
N GLY A 20 -4.10 -5.74 2.81
CA GLY A 20 -3.43 -6.26 1.61
C GLY A 20 -4.40 -6.97 0.66
N ASP A 21 -5.25 -7.87 1.16
CA ASP A 21 -6.24 -8.57 0.34
C ASP A 21 -7.19 -7.60 -0.39
N ARG A 22 -7.65 -6.55 0.30
CA ARG A 22 -8.50 -5.51 -0.30
C ARG A 22 -7.74 -4.66 -1.31
N MET A 23 -6.46 -4.39 -1.07
CA MET A 23 -5.60 -3.65 -1.98
C MET A 23 -5.35 -4.42 -3.28
N GLU A 24 -5.13 -5.74 -3.22
CA GLU A 24 -5.04 -6.59 -4.41
C GLU A 24 -6.34 -6.57 -5.23
N MET A 25 -7.49 -6.66 -4.57
CA MET A 25 -8.78 -6.54 -5.25
C MET A 25 -8.97 -5.15 -5.88
N TYR A 26 -8.52 -4.09 -5.21
CA TYR A 26 -8.55 -2.73 -5.76
C TYR A 26 -7.67 -2.59 -7.01
N PHE A 27 -6.45 -3.14 -6.99
CA PHE A 27 -5.57 -3.18 -8.16
C PHE A 27 -6.18 -3.93 -9.33
N LYS A 28 -6.74 -5.10 -9.07
CA LYS A 28 -7.43 -5.91 -10.07
C LYS A 28 -8.63 -5.18 -10.67
N ALA A 29 -9.49 -4.60 -9.84
CA ALA A 29 -10.68 -3.89 -10.28
C ALA A 29 -10.38 -2.65 -11.12
N ASN A 30 -9.23 -2.01 -10.87
CA ASN A 30 -8.79 -0.79 -11.56
C ASN A 30 -7.78 -1.02 -12.68
N ALA A 31 -7.45 -2.30 -12.99
CA ALA A 31 -6.41 -2.66 -13.96
C ALA A 31 -5.09 -1.91 -13.72
N VAL A 32 -4.69 -1.81 -12.44
CA VAL A 32 -3.46 -1.15 -12.03
C VAL A 32 -2.26 -1.92 -12.56
N LYS A 33 -1.36 -1.21 -13.24
CA LYS A 33 -0.11 -1.79 -13.75
C LYS A 33 0.85 -2.11 -12.61
N GLU A 34 1.72 -3.10 -12.81
CA GLU A 34 2.64 -3.58 -11.77
C GLU A 34 3.51 -2.46 -11.19
N GLU A 35 4.04 -1.59 -12.05
CA GLU A 35 4.89 -0.46 -11.66
C GLU A 35 4.16 0.61 -10.81
N LEU A 36 2.82 0.57 -10.77
CA LEU A 36 2.01 1.51 -10.02
C LEU A 36 1.55 0.96 -8.66
N LYS A 37 1.72 -0.35 -8.40
CA LYS A 37 1.26 -0.96 -7.15
C LYS A 37 1.98 -0.42 -5.92
N LEU A 38 3.32 -0.38 -5.95
CA LEU A 38 4.12 0.15 -4.83
C LEU A 38 3.80 1.63 -4.54
N PRO A 39 3.79 2.55 -5.53
CA PRO A 39 3.40 3.94 -5.28
C PRO A 39 2.01 4.08 -4.67
N ILE A 40 1.02 3.30 -5.14
CA ILE A 40 -0.34 3.36 -4.60
C ILE A 40 -0.40 2.81 -3.17
N LEU A 41 0.30 1.71 -2.88
CA LEU A 41 0.42 1.17 -1.53
C LEU A 41 1.00 2.22 -0.57
N ILE A 42 2.14 2.82 -0.93
CA ILE A 42 2.80 3.88 -0.14
C ILE A 42 1.85 5.06 0.09
N ALA A 43 1.13 5.50 -0.95
CA ALA A 43 0.20 6.62 -0.83
C ALA A 43 -1.05 6.30 0.01
N SER A 44 -1.36 5.02 0.23
CA SER A 44 -2.59 4.58 0.89
C SER A 44 -2.37 3.93 2.27
N MET A 45 -1.13 3.75 2.75
CA MET A 45 -0.87 3.04 4.00
C MET A 45 -1.02 3.90 5.28
N GLY A 46 -1.22 5.22 5.15
CA GLY A 46 -1.33 6.15 6.27
C GLY A 46 0.02 6.48 6.93
N ASP A 47 0.08 7.59 7.66
CA ASP A 47 1.33 8.17 8.17
C ASP A 47 2.11 7.21 9.09
N ALA A 48 1.44 6.60 10.08
CA ALA A 48 2.09 5.72 11.06
C ALA A 48 2.72 4.47 10.42
N ALA A 49 2.04 3.87 9.43
CA ALA A 49 2.57 2.70 8.74
C ALA A 49 3.71 3.09 7.77
N TYR A 50 3.62 4.28 7.17
CA TYR A 50 4.67 4.81 6.31
C TYR A 50 5.95 5.15 7.11
N GLU A 51 5.83 5.70 8.31
CA GLU A 51 6.95 5.93 9.22
C GLU A 51 7.65 4.60 9.55
N LEU A 52 6.89 3.58 9.97
CA LEU A 52 7.42 2.25 10.24
C LEU A 52 8.12 1.65 9.00
N LEU A 53 7.52 1.76 7.82
CA LEU A 53 8.13 1.30 6.58
C LEU A 53 9.43 2.05 6.28
N SER A 54 9.48 3.35 6.53
CA SER A 54 10.68 4.18 6.32
C SER A 54 11.83 3.76 7.23
N ASP A 55 11.52 3.48 8.50
CA ASP A 55 12.50 2.97 9.47
C ASP A 55 13.04 1.59 9.03
N LEU A 56 12.15 0.70 8.58
CA LEU A 56 12.51 -0.64 8.10
C LEU A 56 13.29 -0.61 6.77
N ALA A 57 13.00 0.34 5.89
CA ALA A 57 13.64 0.47 4.58
C ALA A 57 15.06 1.06 4.68
N SER A 58 15.38 1.74 5.78
CA SER A 58 16.65 2.42 5.99
C SER A 58 17.84 1.46 5.75
N PRO A 59 18.88 1.88 4.99
CA PRO A 59 19.17 3.24 4.48
C PRO A 59 18.51 3.58 3.13
N LYS A 60 17.70 2.68 2.56
CA LYS A 60 17.00 2.91 1.28
C LYS A 60 15.68 3.66 1.53
N LYS A 61 15.13 4.26 0.46
CA LYS A 61 13.79 4.84 0.48
C LYS A 61 12.75 3.73 0.28
N PRO A 62 11.56 3.82 0.91
CA PRO A 62 10.45 2.89 0.64
C PRO A 62 10.12 2.75 -0.85
N SER A 63 10.24 3.83 -1.63
CA SER A 63 10.00 3.84 -3.08
C SER A 63 11.01 3.05 -3.91
N ALA A 64 12.11 2.58 -3.30
CA ALA A 64 13.14 1.79 -3.94
C ALA A 64 13.06 0.29 -3.56
N LEU A 65 12.03 -0.10 -2.80
CA LEU A 65 11.72 -1.49 -2.50
C LEU A 65 10.95 -2.13 -3.65
N GLU A 66 10.79 -3.45 -3.59
CA GLU A 66 9.92 -4.20 -4.50
C GLU A 66 8.56 -4.39 -3.83
N TYR A 67 7.50 -4.45 -4.65
CA TYR A 67 6.15 -4.72 -4.16
C TYR A 67 5.95 -6.22 -3.97
N GLU A 68 5.66 -6.65 -2.75
CA GLU A 68 5.25 -8.01 -2.41
C GLU A 68 4.29 -7.93 -1.20
N LEU A 69 3.15 -8.62 -1.27
CA LEU A 69 2.14 -8.72 -0.19
C LEU A 69 2.04 -10.15 0.34
#